data_AF-A0A3C1B9W8-F1
#
_entry.id   AF-A0A3C1B9W8-F1
#
_cell.length_a   1.000
_cell.length_b   1.000
_cell.length_c   1.000
_cell.angle_alpha   90.00
_cell.angle_beta   90.00
_cell.angle_gamma   90.00
#
_symmetry.space_group_name_H-M   'P 1'
#
loop_
_entity.id
_entity.type
_entity.pdbx_description
1 polymer ?
#
loop_
_entity_poly.entity_id
_entity_poly.type
_entity_poly.pdbx_seq_one_letter_code
_entity_poly.pdbx_strand_id
1 'polypeptide(L)'
;MRVLAAALLACWVICSEAALSAQSLSEIISTHSKVIAKSSRKTIQPAIDALVASKLPNVEFMLVQWRAKALWLNKSTNAIIAVQDKRMIDLDTQSDLGPFEKAGFKQIKPNSGVRNLISGALVAFQLNAPEIAMRKAALASIRRNEDPAYLPLLEQSLGLETDPALVAEKQQLVHLLTLKYGQSADTRLAAIAAIGSSLDVEVRAAL
;
A
#
# COMPACT_ATOMS: atom_id res chain seq x y z
N MET A 1 -15.91 -73.36 7.05
CA MET A 1 -15.99 -72.15 6.20
C MET A 1 -16.32 -71.00 7.14
N ARG A 2 -15.34 -70.35 7.78
CA ARG A 2 -14.49 -69.25 7.27
C ARG A 2 -15.30 -68.03 6.81
N VAL A 3 -15.05 -66.92 7.51
CA VAL A 3 -15.27 -65.49 7.17
C VAL A 3 -16.74 -65.06 7.24
N LEU A 4 -17.17 -64.12 8.10
CA LEU A 4 -16.86 -62.69 8.05
C LEU A 4 -17.07 -62.00 9.41
N ALA A 5 -15.96 -61.74 10.10
CA ALA A 5 -15.86 -60.64 11.06
C ALA A 5 -14.93 -59.61 10.41
N ALA A 6 -15.46 -58.44 10.03
CA ALA A 6 -14.67 -57.37 9.45
C ALA A 6 -15.15 -56.03 10.01
N ALA A 7 -14.59 -55.70 11.17
CA ALA A 7 -14.07 -54.40 11.55
C ALA A 7 -14.78 -53.16 10.95
N LEU A 8 -15.76 -52.64 11.70
CA LEU A 8 -16.07 -51.20 11.75
C LEU A 8 -14.91 -50.50 12.48
N LEU A 9 -13.78 -50.31 11.78
CA LEU A 9 -12.68 -49.50 12.28
C LEU A 9 -12.80 -48.09 11.70
N ALA A 10 -13.00 -47.16 12.63
CA ALA A 10 -12.92 -45.72 12.50
C ALA A 10 -11.98 -45.21 11.38
N CYS A 11 -12.53 -44.41 10.48
CA CYS A 11 -11.78 -43.39 9.76
C CYS A 11 -12.52 -42.06 9.91
N TRP A 12 -12.53 -41.56 11.15
CA TRP A 12 -12.80 -40.15 11.42
C TRP A 12 -11.54 -39.39 10.99
N VAL A 13 -11.47 -39.09 9.69
CA VAL A 13 -10.48 -38.18 9.14
C VAL A 13 -10.82 -36.81 9.70
N ILE A 14 -10.15 -36.45 10.79
CA ILE A 14 -10.08 -35.09 11.29
C ILE A 14 -9.36 -34.30 10.19
N CYS A 15 -10.14 -33.63 9.35
CA CYS A 15 -9.64 -32.58 8.49
C CYS A 15 -9.25 -31.43 9.44
N SER A 16 -8.02 -31.46 9.95
CA SER A 16 -7.40 -30.25 10.47
C SER A 16 -7.18 -29.34 9.28
N GLU A 17 -8.18 -28.54 8.94
CA GLU A 17 -7.94 -27.27 8.27
C GLU A 17 -7.04 -26.49 9.22
N ALA A 18 -5.72 -26.58 8.98
CA ALA A 18 -4.82 -25.57 9.48
C ALA A 18 -5.32 -24.26 8.87
N ALA A 19 -6.13 -23.52 9.63
CA ALA A 19 -6.47 -22.16 9.32
C ALA A 19 -5.13 -21.44 9.16
N LEU A 20 -4.74 -21.21 7.91
CA LEU A 20 -3.61 -20.37 7.58
C LEU A 20 -3.98 -19.00 8.13
N SER A 21 -3.53 -18.69 9.34
CA SER A 21 -3.88 -17.45 10.02
C SER A 21 -3.41 -16.32 9.11
N ALA A 22 -4.36 -15.60 8.52
CA ALA A 22 -4.04 -14.41 7.73
C ALA A 22 -3.27 -13.46 8.65
N GLN A 23 -2.07 -13.07 8.24
CA GLN A 23 -1.22 -12.18 9.04
C GLN A 23 -1.98 -10.87 9.29
N SER A 24 -2.14 -10.50 10.56
CA SER A 24 -2.78 -9.23 10.93
C SER A 24 -1.87 -8.02 10.66
N LEU A 25 -2.45 -6.82 10.59
CA LEU A 25 -1.66 -5.59 10.44
C LEU A 25 -0.78 -5.40 11.69
N SER A 26 -1.32 -5.67 12.89
CA SER A 26 -0.56 -5.67 14.14
C SER A 26 0.66 -6.60 14.12
N GLU A 27 0.56 -7.79 13.51
CA GLU A 27 1.70 -8.70 13.38
C GLU A 27 2.81 -8.13 12.48
N ILE A 28 2.44 -7.52 11.34
CA ILE A 28 3.41 -6.84 10.46
C ILE A 28 4.06 -5.67 11.20
N ILE A 29 3.25 -4.84 11.87
CA ILE A 29 3.72 -3.70 12.64
C ILE A 29 4.66 -4.15 13.76
N SER A 30 4.32 -5.21 14.48
CA SER A 30 5.15 -5.76 15.56
C SER A 30 6.51 -6.21 15.03
N THR A 31 6.51 -6.95 13.92
CA THR A 31 7.72 -7.41 13.20
C THR A 31 8.65 -6.25 12.83
N HIS A 32 8.08 -5.14 12.38
CA HIS A 32 8.83 -3.95 11.96
C HIS A 32 8.87 -2.82 13.02
N SER A 33 8.42 -3.07 14.25
CA SER A 33 8.16 -2.04 15.26
C SER A 33 9.36 -1.15 15.55
N LYS A 34 10.57 -1.75 15.65
CA LYS A 34 11.82 -1.03 15.90
C LYS A 34 12.15 -0.03 14.79
N VAL A 35 12.01 -0.43 13.53
CA VAL A 35 12.30 0.45 12.39
C VAL A 35 11.20 1.48 12.19
N ILE A 36 9.93 1.15 12.47
CA ILE A 36 8.82 2.11 12.46
C ILE A 36 9.03 3.19 13.54
N ALA A 37 9.30 2.77 14.77
CA ALA A 37 9.50 3.67 15.91
C ALA A 37 10.75 4.58 15.76
N LYS A 38 11.79 4.08 15.09
CA LYS A 38 13.03 4.83 14.79
C LYS A 38 13.25 4.98 13.29
N SER A 39 12.20 5.42 12.58
CA SER A 39 12.21 5.49 11.12
C SER A 39 13.30 6.38 10.54
N SER A 40 13.99 5.84 9.53
CA SER A 40 14.96 6.56 8.72
C SER A 40 14.74 6.20 7.25
N ARG A 41 15.01 7.14 6.34
CA ARG A 41 14.87 6.88 4.89
C ARG A 41 15.67 5.65 4.45
N LYS A 42 16.82 5.39 5.07
CA LYS A 42 17.73 4.31 4.69
C LYS A 42 17.24 2.92 5.09
N THR A 43 16.41 2.82 6.14
CA THR A 43 16.08 1.53 6.77
C THR A 43 14.59 1.19 6.74
N ILE A 44 13.74 2.15 6.37
CA ILE A 44 12.29 1.99 6.50
C ILE A 44 11.63 1.25 5.33
N GLN A 45 12.30 1.18 4.17
CA GLN A 45 11.71 0.66 2.95
C GLN A 45 11.14 -0.76 3.11
N PRO A 46 11.86 -1.73 3.70
CA PRO A 46 11.31 -3.09 3.85
C PRO A 46 10.03 -3.16 4.69
N ALA A 47 9.87 -2.25 5.66
CA ALA A 47 8.64 -2.19 6.46
C ALA A 47 7.46 -1.63 5.64
N ILE A 48 7.72 -0.62 4.81
CA ILE A 48 6.72 -0.06 3.90
C ILE A 48 6.32 -1.11 2.85
N ASP A 49 7.29 -1.83 2.28
CA ASP A 49 7.05 -2.87 1.29
C ASP A 49 6.22 -4.01 1.88
N ALA A 50 6.53 -4.46 3.10
CA ALA A 50 5.75 -5.50 3.79
C ALA A 50 4.30 -5.06 4.03
N LEU A 51 4.09 -3.81 4.45
CA LEU A 51 2.75 -3.24 4.63
C LEU A 51 1.97 -3.23 3.31
N VAL A 52 2.56 -2.72 2.23
CA VAL A 52 1.89 -2.65 0.92
C VAL A 52 1.62 -4.04 0.34
N ALA A 53 2.59 -4.95 0.42
CA ALA A 53 2.49 -6.32 -0.09
C ALA A 53 1.41 -7.14 0.63
N SER A 54 1.10 -6.81 1.89
CA SER A 54 0.04 -7.49 2.66
C SER A 54 -1.36 -7.32 2.08
N LYS A 55 -1.60 -6.22 1.34
CA LYS A 55 -2.91 -5.84 0.79
C LYS A 55 -4.03 -5.79 1.83
N LEU A 56 -3.70 -5.65 3.12
CA LEU A 56 -4.69 -5.53 4.18
C LEU A 56 -5.45 -4.20 4.05
N PRO A 57 -6.77 -4.18 4.32
CA PRO A 57 -7.62 -3.01 4.09
C PRO A 57 -7.21 -1.79 4.92
N ASN A 58 -6.59 -2.00 6.08
CA ASN A 58 -6.24 -0.91 7.02
C ASN A 58 -4.81 -0.37 6.86
N VAL A 59 -4.06 -0.86 5.87
CA VAL A 59 -2.71 -0.36 5.58
C VAL A 59 -2.74 1.10 5.15
N GLU A 60 -3.69 1.48 4.28
CA GLU A 60 -3.82 2.88 3.86
C GLU A 60 -4.03 3.80 5.06
N PHE A 61 -4.98 3.44 5.94
CA PHE A 61 -5.25 4.18 7.17
C PHE A 61 -3.98 4.38 7.99
N MET A 62 -3.25 3.30 8.27
CA MET A 62 -1.98 3.37 9.02
C MET A 62 -0.97 4.31 8.35
N LEU A 63 -0.74 4.19 7.04
CA LEU A 63 0.22 5.01 6.30
C LEU A 63 -0.17 6.50 6.32
N VAL A 64 -1.47 6.81 6.18
CA VAL A 64 -2.00 8.17 6.31
C VAL A 64 -1.72 8.71 7.71
N GLN A 65 -2.06 7.96 8.77
CA GLN A 65 -1.82 8.38 10.15
C GLN A 65 -0.33 8.57 10.44
N TRP A 66 0.52 7.68 9.92
CA TRP A 66 1.96 7.79 10.09
C TRP A 66 2.51 9.05 9.45
N ARG A 67 2.15 9.31 8.19
CA ARG A 67 2.56 10.51 7.46
C ARG A 67 2.10 11.78 8.17
N ALA A 68 0.92 11.75 8.77
CA ALA A 68 0.34 12.84 9.56
C ALA A 68 0.97 13.01 10.96
N LYS A 69 1.95 12.17 11.34
CA LYS A 69 2.56 12.13 12.69
C LYS A 69 1.55 11.78 13.79
N ALA A 70 0.50 11.05 13.43
CA ALA A 70 -0.57 10.63 14.33
C ALA A 70 -0.31 9.25 14.97
N LEU A 71 0.81 8.57 14.66
CA LEU A 71 1.16 7.31 15.32
C LEU A 71 1.92 7.51 16.62
N TRP A 72 1.61 6.66 17.60
CA TRP A 72 2.20 6.68 18.93
C TRP A 72 2.53 5.27 19.39
N LEU A 73 3.74 5.10 19.94
CA LEU A 73 4.22 3.88 20.56
C LEU A 73 3.89 3.91 22.05
N ASN A 74 3.17 2.91 22.54
CA ASN A 74 3.02 2.65 23.96
C ASN A 74 4.35 2.14 24.53
N LYS A 75 4.92 2.82 25.53
CA LYS A 75 6.24 2.49 26.09
C LYS A 75 6.25 1.19 26.90
N SER A 76 5.10 0.78 27.43
CA SER A 76 4.98 -0.41 28.28
C SER A 76 4.70 -1.66 27.45
N THR A 77 3.81 -1.56 26.45
CA THR A 77 3.38 -2.73 25.65
C THR A 77 4.08 -2.84 24.29
N ASN A 78 4.81 -1.80 23.85
CA ASN A 78 5.32 -1.65 22.48
C ASN A 78 4.26 -1.65 21.37
N ALA A 79 2.97 -1.57 21.72
CA ALA A 79 1.90 -1.41 20.74
C ALA A 79 2.00 -0.05 20.05
N ILE A 80 1.71 0.00 18.75
CA ILE A 80 1.60 1.24 17.99
C ILE A 80 0.13 1.49 17.71
N ILE A 81 -0.34 2.68 18.06
CA ILE A 81 -1.73 3.12 17.86
C ILE A 81 -1.76 4.41 17.06
N ALA A 82 -2.89 4.71 16.43
CA ALA A 82 -3.17 6.03 15.89
C ALA A 82 -3.83 6.91 16.96
N VAL A 83 -3.66 8.23 16.85
CA VAL A 83 -4.37 9.21 17.67
C VAL A 83 -5.08 10.21 16.77
N GLN A 84 -6.40 10.27 16.92
CA GLN A 84 -7.28 11.22 16.21
C GLN A 84 -8.16 11.92 17.24
N ASP A 85 -8.26 13.25 17.19
CA ASP A 85 -9.15 14.02 18.06
C ASP A 85 -9.04 13.66 19.56
N LYS A 86 -7.80 13.45 20.03
CA LYS A 86 -7.47 13.02 21.41
C LYS A 86 -8.06 11.65 21.80
N ARG A 87 -8.30 10.78 20.83
CA ARG A 87 -8.74 9.40 21.02
C ARG A 87 -7.71 8.44 20.46
N MET A 88 -7.51 7.32 21.13
CA MET A 88 -6.66 6.22 20.66
C MET A 88 -7.46 5.39 19.68
N ILE A 89 -6.91 5.14 18.50
CA ILE A 89 -7.54 4.38 17.44
C ILE A 89 -6.70 3.14 17.16
N ASP A 90 -7.34 1.99 17.17
CA ASP A 90 -6.74 0.71 16.81
C ASP A 90 -6.41 0.67 15.31
N LEU A 91 -5.24 0.15 14.94
CA LEU A 91 -4.81 0.14 13.54
C LEU A 91 -5.43 -0.99 12.73
N ASP A 92 -5.75 -2.13 13.35
CA ASP A 92 -6.35 -3.29 12.67
C ASP A 92 -7.84 -3.15 12.46
N THR A 93 -8.53 -2.46 13.36
CA THR A 93 -10.00 -2.37 13.37
C THR A 93 -10.53 -0.97 13.15
N GLN A 94 -9.67 0.06 13.25
CA GLN A 94 -10.06 1.48 13.28
C GLN A 94 -11.04 1.82 14.42
N SER A 95 -11.15 0.95 15.43
CA SER A 95 -12.02 1.17 16.57
C SER A 95 -11.43 2.17 17.57
N ASP A 96 -12.29 2.88 18.27
CA ASP A 96 -11.93 3.78 19.36
C ASP A 96 -11.59 2.98 20.62
N LEU A 97 -10.34 3.10 21.07
CA LEU A 97 -9.79 2.46 22.27
C LEU A 97 -9.92 3.36 23.52
N GLY A 98 -10.53 4.54 23.37
CA GLY A 98 -10.78 5.48 24.46
C GLY A 98 -9.90 6.74 24.41
N PRO A 99 -9.93 7.56 25.48
CA PRO A 99 -9.22 8.82 25.52
C PRO A 99 -7.70 8.63 25.45
N PHE A 100 -7.03 9.49 24.68
CA PHE A 100 -5.58 9.49 24.58
C PHE A 100 -4.94 10.36 25.66
N GLU A 101 -4.12 9.73 26.50
CA GLU A 101 -3.20 10.43 27.40
C GLU A 101 -1.77 10.30 26.89
N LYS A 102 -1.07 11.43 26.79
CA LYS A 102 0.31 11.46 26.29
C LYS A 102 1.29 10.74 27.22
N ALA A 103 0.99 10.66 28.51
CA ALA A 103 1.80 9.95 29.49
C ALA A 103 1.91 8.46 29.09
N GLY A 104 3.11 7.89 29.16
CA GLY A 104 3.33 6.49 28.73
C GLY A 104 3.48 6.27 27.23
N PHE A 105 3.26 7.28 26.37
CA PHE A 105 3.42 7.14 24.92
C PHE A 105 4.61 7.93 24.35
N LYS A 106 5.13 7.47 23.22
CA LYS A 106 6.13 8.16 22.40
C LYS A 106 5.61 8.34 20.99
N GLN A 107 5.48 9.60 20.56
CA GLN A 107 5.06 9.91 19.20
C GLN A 107 6.09 9.42 18.17
N ILE A 108 5.60 8.81 17.10
CA ILE A 108 6.40 8.34 15.97
C ILE A 108 6.35 9.43 14.89
N LYS A 109 7.47 10.13 14.71
CA LYS A 109 7.58 11.26 13.77
C LYS A 109 8.43 10.87 12.56
N PRO A 110 7.84 10.54 11.39
CA PRO A 110 8.63 10.34 10.19
C PRO A 110 9.27 11.66 9.74
N ASN A 111 10.54 11.60 9.37
CA ASN A 111 11.24 12.74 8.74
C ASN A 111 10.74 12.97 7.30
N SER A 112 11.19 14.05 6.64
CA SER A 112 10.80 14.35 5.26
C SER A 112 11.08 13.20 4.30
N GLY A 113 12.24 12.56 4.40
CA GLY A 113 12.63 11.43 3.57
C GLY A 113 11.69 10.22 3.73
N VAL A 114 11.30 9.89 4.96
CA VAL A 114 10.34 8.80 5.26
C VAL A 114 8.94 9.18 4.78
N ARG A 115 8.49 10.43 4.98
CA ARG A 115 7.19 10.91 4.48
C ARG A 115 7.08 10.82 2.97
N ASN A 116 8.18 11.05 2.24
CA ASN A 116 8.21 10.88 0.79
C ASN A 116 8.03 9.41 0.38
N LEU A 117 8.68 8.48 1.08
CA LEU A 117 8.49 7.04 0.84
C LEU A 117 7.06 6.59 1.15
N ILE A 118 6.50 7.05 2.28
CA ILE A 118 5.09 6.78 2.63
C ILE A 118 4.15 7.37 1.57
N SER A 119 4.45 8.56 1.04
CA SER A 119 3.63 9.17 -0.03
C SER A 119 3.69 8.36 -1.32
N GLY A 120 4.85 7.77 -1.67
CA GLY A 120 4.96 6.85 -2.79
C GLY A 120 4.15 5.57 -2.58
N ALA A 121 4.24 4.98 -1.38
CA ALA A 121 3.45 3.80 -1.02
C ALA A 121 1.93 4.05 -1.06
N LEU A 122 1.49 5.26 -0.72
CA LEU A 122 0.07 5.65 -0.76
C LEU A 122 -0.49 5.75 -2.20
N VAL A 123 0.36 5.88 -3.22
CA VAL A 123 -0.07 6.02 -4.63
C VAL A 123 -0.99 4.88 -5.05
N ALA A 124 -0.64 3.63 -4.70
CA ALA A 124 -1.41 2.45 -5.09
C ALA A 124 -2.86 2.49 -4.58
N PHE A 125 -3.07 3.01 -3.37
CA PHE A 125 -4.40 3.18 -2.77
C PHE A 125 -5.15 4.36 -3.39
N GLN A 126 -4.42 5.45 -3.69
CA GLN A 126 -5.01 6.70 -4.16
C GLN A 126 -5.42 6.68 -5.63
N LEU A 127 -4.84 5.82 -6.48
CA LEU A 127 -5.12 5.77 -7.91
C LEU A 127 -6.59 5.50 -8.26
N ASN A 128 -7.32 4.82 -7.37
CA ASN A 128 -8.74 4.49 -7.52
C ASN A 128 -9.60 5.04 -6.36
N ALA A 129 -9.09 6.03 -5.63
CA ALA A 129 -9.83 6.65 -4.53
C ALA A 129 -11.15 7.26 -5.03
N PRO A 130 -12.23 7.25 -4.21
CA PRO A 130 -13.50 7.85 -4.59
C PRO A 130 -13.35 9.35 -4.90
N GLU A 131 -12.52 10.03 -4.10
CA GLU A 131 -12.24 11.46 -4.25
C GLU A 131 -11.28 11.74 -5.41
N ILE A 132 -11.73 12.50 -6.40
CA ILE A 132 -10.91 12.87 -7.58
C ILE A 132 -9.62 13.61 -7.20
N ALA A 133 -9.65 14.40 -6.13
CA ALA A 133 -8.47 15.12 -5.64
C ALA A 133 -7.35 14.15 -5.20
N MET A 134 -7.70 13.00 -4.62
CA MET A 134 -6.72 11.98 -4.22
C MET A 134 -6.14 11.28 -5.45
N ARG A 135 -6.97 10.95 -6.44
CA ARG A 135 -6.49 10.37 -7.71
C ARG A 135 -5.52 11.30 -8.44
N LYS A 136 -5.84 12.60 -8.52
CA LYS A 136 -4.93 13.63 -9.08
C LYS A 136 -3.62 13.74 -8.30
N ALA A 137 -3.69 13.72 -6.96
CA ALA A 137 -2.49 13.74 -6.13
C ALA A 137 -1.59 12.52 -6.36
N ALA A 138 -2.17 11.34 -6.62
CA ALA A 138 -1.44 10.12 -6.98
C ALA A 138 -0.66 10.30 -8.29
N LEU A 139 -1.31 10.79 -9.36
CA LEU A 139 -0.64 11.04 -10.64
C LEU A 139 0.49 12.05 -10.50
N ALA A 140 0.27 13.16 -9.78
CA ALA A 140 1.30 14.15 -9.53
C ALA A 140 2.48 13.57 -8.72
N SER A 141 2.22 12.60 -7.84
CA SER A 141 3.27 11.90 -7.09
C SER A 141 4.10 10.99 -8.00
N ILE A 142 3.46 10.23 -8.88
CA ILE A 142 4.13 9.37 -9.86
C ILE A 142 5.00 10.20 -10.81
N ARG A 143 4.49 11.30 -11.36
CA ARG A 143 5.26 12.21 -12.24
C ARG A 143 6.54 12.73 -11.58
N ARG A 144 6.51 13.00 -10.27
CA ARG A 144 7.68 13.51 -9.53
C ARG A 144 8.70 12.43 -9.18
N ASN A 145 8.28 11.19 -9.04
CA ASN A 145 9.12 10.09 -8.61
C ASN A 145 8.68 8.83 -9.35
N GLU A 146 9.05 8.76 -10.62
CA GLU A 146 8.74 7.62 -11.49
C GLU A 146 9.37 6.34 -10.93
N ASP A 147 8.61 5.25 -10.98
CA ASP A 147 9.03 3.92 -10.57
C ASP A 147 8.34 2.91 -11.50
N PRO A 148 9.06 1.91 -12.04
CA PRO A 148 8.46 0.87 -12.87
C PRO A 148 7.30 0.14 -12.19
N ALA A 149 7.28 0.07 -10.84
CA ALA A 149 6.19 -0.54 -10.09
C ALA A 149 4.85 0.17 -10.27
N TYR A 150 4.83 1.45 -10.67
CA TYR A 150 3.59 2.19 -10.91
C TYR A 150 2.92 1.87 -12.25
N LEU A 151 3.66 1.38 -13.25
CA LEU A 151 3.10 1.10 -14.57
C LEU A 151 1.91 0.12 -14.52
N PRO A 152 2.03 -1.10 -13.94
CA PRO A 152 0.89 -2.02 -13.87
C PRO A 152 -0.28 -1.47 -13.02
N LEU A 153 0.01 -0.66 -11.99
CA LEU A 153 -1.01 -0.03 -11.17
C LEU A 153 -1.81 1.03 -11.94
N LEU A 154 -1.12 1.82 -12.78
CA LEU A 154 -1.74 2.82 -13.64
C LEU A 154 -2.60 2.16 -14.72
N GLU A 155 -2.07 1.13 -15.39
CA GLU A 155 -2.80 0.35 -16.39
C GLU A 155 -4.10 -0.23 -15.81
N GLN A 156 -4.02 -0.83 -14.61
CA GLN A 156 -5.21 -1.31 -13.91
C GLN A 156 -6.19 -0.18 -13.55
N SER A 157 -5.68 0.97 -13.10
CA SER A 157 -6.50 2.12 -12.69
C SER A 157 -7.26 2.82 -13.83
N LEU A 158 -6.88 2.57 -15.09
CA LEU A 158 -7.58 3.12 -16.25
C LEU A 158 -8.98 2.53 -16.41
N GLY A 159 -9.15 1.23 -16.14
CA GLY A 159 -10.44 0.54 -16.29
C GLY A 159 -11.49 0.95 -15.25
N LEU A 160 -11.09 1.68 -14.21
CA LEU A 160 -11.95 2.15 -13.12
C LEU A 160 -12.13 3.68 -13.13
N GLU A 161 -11.41 4.40 -13.99
CA GLU A 161 -11.46 5.86 -14.02
C GLU A 161 -12.70 6.35 -14.77
N THR A 162 -13.46 7.23 -14.13
CA THR A 162 -14.71 7.77 -14.67
C THR A 162 -14.57 9.21 -15.16
N ASP A 163 -13.55 9.94 -14.71
CA ASP A 163 -13.30 11.32 -15.17
C ASP A 163 -12.52 11.31 -16.51
N PRO A 164 -13.10 11.82 -17.61
CA PRO A 164 -12.47 11.73 -18.93
C PRO A 164 -11.12 12.45 -19.04
N ALA A 165 -10.95 13.57 -18.33
CA ALA A 165 -9.67 14.29 -18.32
C ALA A 165 -8.60 13.46 -17.59
N LEU A 166 -8.96 12.85 -16.47
CA LEU A 166 -8.06 12.01 -15.70
C LEU A 166 -7.73 10.68 -16.41
N VAL A 167 -8.64 10.14 -17.23
CA VAL A 167 -8.34 9.03 -18.16
C VAL A 167 -7.21 9.44 -19.11
N ALA A 168 -7.34 10.60 -19.77
CA ALA A 168 -6.31 11.08 -20.69
C ALA A 168 -4.96 11.29 -19.98
N GLU A 169 -4.96 11.90 -18.80
CA GLU A 169 -3.74 12.09 -18.00
C GLU A 169 -3.09 10.74 -17.59
N LYS A 170 -3.89 9.77 -17.16
CA LYS A 170 -3.41 8.41 -16.84
C LYS A 170 -2.83 7.72 -18.06
N GLN A 171 -3.48 7.80 -19.22
CA GLN A 171 -3.00 7.19 -20.46
C GLN A 171 -1.66 7.78 -20.90
N GLN A 172 -1.52 9.10 -20.86
CA GLN A 172 -0.25 9.77 -21.15
C GLN A 172 0.86 9.28 -20.21
N LEU A 173 0.57 9.18 -18.91
CA LEU A 173 1.54 8.73 -17.92
C LEU A 173 1.90 7.25 -18.10
N VAL A 174 0.94 6.40 -18.47
CA VAL A 174 1.19 5.01 -18.87
C VAL A 174 2.17 4.98 -20.04
N HIS A 175 1.89 5.69 -21.13
CA HIS A 175 2.78 5.68 -22.28
C HIS A 175 4.20 6.17 -21.92
N LEU A 176 4.31 7.23 -21.12
CA LEU A 176 5.60 7.75 -20.65
C LEU A 176 6.40 6.69 -19.87
N LEU A 177 5.74 6.00 -18.93
CA LEU A 177 6.38 4.94 -18.15
C LEU A 177 6.68 3.70 -19.01
N THR A 178 5.82 3.36 -19.97
CA THR A 178 6.06 2.29 -20.94
C THR A 178 7.28 2.58 -21.80
N LEU A 179 7.51 3.82 -22.23
CA LEU A 179 8.73 4.19 -22.96
C LEU A 179 9.99 3.92 -22.14
N LYS A 180 9.97 4.30 -20.87
CA LYS A 180 11.13 4.21 -19.97
C LYS A 180 11.39 2.80 -19.46
N TYR A 181 10.32 2.06 -19.15
CA TYR A 181 10.39 0.80 -18.40
C TYR A 181 9.75 -0.40 -19.10
N GLY A 182 9.20 -0.21 -20.31
CA GLY A 182 8.62 -1.28 -21.11
C GLY A 182 9.65 -2.34 -21.48
N GLN A 183 9.28 -3.61 -21.29
CA GLN A 183 10.19 -4.75 -21.43
C GLN A 183 10.49 -5.12 -22.89
N SER A 184 9.57 -4.82 -23.82
CA SER A 184 9.73 -5.16 -25.24
C SER A 184 9.92 -3.91 -26.11
N ALA A 185 10.66 -4.07 -27.22
CA ALA A 185 10.81 -3.02 -28.22
C ALA A 185 9.44 -2.63 -28.83
N ASP A 186 8.59 -3.61 -29.09
CA ASP A 186 7.27 -3.40 -29.69
C ASP A 186 6.35 -2.57 -28.79
N THR A 187 6.34 -2.85 -27.48
CA THR A 187 5.55 -2.08 -26.51
C THR A 187 6.03 -0.63 -26.43
N ARG A 188 7.34 -0.40 -26.51
CA ARG A 188 7.91 0.95 -26.53
C ARG A 188 7.58 1.68 -27.83
N LEU A 189 7.68 1.02 -28.99
CA LEU A 189 7.32 1.60 -30.29
C LEU A 189 5.83 1.97 -30.35
N ALA A 190 4.95 1.12 -29.82
CA ALA A 190 3.53 1.42 -29.70
C ALA A 190 3.27 2.65 -28.82
N ALA A 191 3.98 2.77 -27.69
CA ALA A 191 3.91 3.96 -26.84
C ALA A 191 4.42 5.23 -27.55
N ILE A 192 5.50 5.15 -28.35
CA ILE A 192 5.98 6.30 -29.17
C ILE A 192 4.90 6.73 -30.15
N ALA A 193 4.27 5.78 -30.85
CA ALA A 193 3.22 6.08 -31.83
C ALA A 193 1.99 6.73 -31.16
N ALA A 194 1.59 6.24 -29.99
CA ALA A 194 0.48 6.81 -29.22
C ALA A 194 0.80 8.22 -28.72
N ILE A 195 2.04 8.46 -28.30
CA ILE A 195 2.54 9.75 -27.83
C ILE A 195 2.69 10.77 -28.95
N GLY A 196 3.15 10.37 -30.15
CA GLY A 196 3.37 11.25 -31.29
C GLY A 196 2.12 11.97 -31.81
N SER A 197 0.93 11.51 -31.39
CA SER A 197 -0.36 12.18 -31.64
C SER A 197 -0.72 13.27 -30.61
N SER A 198 0.01 13.35 -29.50
CA SER A 198 -0.22 14.27 -28.37
C SER A 198 0.76 15.45 -28.41
N LEU A 199 0.25 16.68 -28.36
CA LEU A 199 1.05 17.93 -28.40
C LEU A 199 1.65 18.34 -27.02
N ASP A 200 1.70 17.44 -26.05
CA ASP A 200 2.06 17.79 -24.67
C ASP A 200 3.56 18.02 -24.45
N VAL A 201 3.91 19.01 -23.62
CA VAL A 201 5.31 19.44 -23.42
C VAL A 201 6.13 18.39 -22.64
N GLU A 202 5.51 17.69 -21.69
CA GLU A 202 6.18 16.62 -20.92
C GLU A 202 6.56 15.42 -21.80
N VAL A 203 5.76 15.16 -22.84
CA VAL A 203 5.98 14.09 -23.82
C VAL A 203 7.26 14.33 -24.65
N ARG A 204 7.48 15.58 -25.08
CA ARG A 204 8.68 15.95 -25.85
C ARG A 204 9.97 15.83 -25.04
N ALA A 205 9.88 16.00 -23.72
CA ALA A 205 11.04 15.89 -22.83
C ALA A 205 11.49 14.44 -22.58
N ALA A 206 10.68 13.44 -22.97
CA ALA A 206 10.96 12.03 -22.74
C ALA A 206 11.40 11.24 -23.98
N LEU A 207 11.32 11.84 -25.17
CA LEU A 207 11.88 11.33 -26.43
C LEU A 207 13.37 11.66 -26.53
#